data_AF-A0A1Q6X8H7-F1
#
_entry.id   AF-A0A1Q6X8H7-F1
#
_cell.length_a   1.000
_cell.length_b   1.000
_cell.length_c   1.000
_cell.angle_alpha   90.00
_cell.angle_beta   90.00
_cell.angle_gamma   90.00
#
_symmetry.space_group_name_H-M   'P 1'
#
loop_
_entity.id
_entity.type
_entity.pdbx_description
1 polymer ?
#
loop_
_entity_poly.entity_id
_entity_poly.type
_entity_poly.pdbx_seq_one_letter_code
_entity_poly.pdbx_strand_id
1 'polypeptide(L)' 'MRDFLAEQGVAPSSITAHGFGKTQPVASNDTAEGRQRNRRVELVVNGDAIGNTSASAGPVAQR' A
#
# COMPACT_ATOMS: atom_id res chain seq x y z
N MET A 1 5.67 -8.66 6.58
CA MET A 1 5.20 -7.78 5.48
C MET A 1 5.80 -6.40 5.60
N ARG A 2 5.58 -5.67 6.70
CA ARG A 2 6.20 -4.34 6.90
C ARG A 2 7.73 -4.41 6.78
N ASP A 3 8.34 -5.38 7.44
CA ASP A 3 9.79 -5.57 7.42
C ASP A 3 10.28 -5.90 6.01
N PHE A 4 9.60 -6.81 5.31
CA PHE A 4 9.87 -7.12 3.91
C PHE A 4 9.78 -5.86 3.02
N LEU A 5 8.77 -5.00 3.18
CA LEU A 5 8.66 -3.76 2.40
C LEU A 5 9.78 -2.76 2.74
N ALA A 6 10.19 -2.69 4.00
CA ALA A 6 11.33 -1.88 4.41
C ALA A 6 12.65 -2.39 3.79
N GLU A 7 12.85 -3.71 3.75
CA GLU A 7 13.99 -4.34 3.05
C GLU A 7 13.97 -4.09 1.54
N GLN A 8 12.79 -4.00 0.93
CA GLN A 8 12.63 -3.64 -0.49
C GLN A 8 12.80 -2.12 -0.75
N GLY A 9 13.13 -1.32 0.27
CA GLY A 9 13.46 0.10 0.12
C GLY A 9 12.29 1.06 0.31
N VAL A 10 11.12 0.59 0.77
CA VAL A 10 10.03 1.49 1.15
C VAL A 10 10.38 2.13 2.50
N ALA A 11 10.37 3.47 2.55
CA ALA A 11 10.66 4.20 3.79
C ALA A 11 9.71 3.73 4.93
N PRO A 12 10.23 3.32 6.11
CA PRO A 12 9.41 2.81 7.21
C PRO A 12 8.32 3.80 7.67
N SER A 13 8.61 5.11 7.60
CA SER A 13 7.67 6.19 7.90
C SER A 13 6.47 6.26 6.95
N SER A 14 6.59 5.68 5.75
CA SER A 14 5.51 5.63 4.75
C SER A 14 4.67 4.34 4.87
N ILE A 15 5.02 3.42 5.77
CA ILE A 15 4.32 2.14 5.95
C ILE A 15 3.45 2.19 7.21
N THR A 16 2.13 2.26 7.00
CA THR A 16 1.14 2.10 8.08
C THR A 16 0.48 0.72 7.98
N ALA A 17 0.39 0.00 9.09
CA ALA A 17 -0.29 -1.29 9.15
C ALA A 17 -1.46 -1.23 10.12
N HIS A 18 -2.64 -1.57 9.62
CA HIS A 18 -3.87 -1.63 10.41
C HIS A 18 -4.39 -3.07 10.47
N GLY A 19 -4.64 -3.58 11.68
CA GLY A 19 -5.27 -4.88 11.89
C GLY A 19 -6.77 -4.73 12.07
N PHE A 20 -7.57 -5.13 11.09
CA PHE A 20 -9.04 -5.02 11.15
C PHE A 20 -9.73 -6.23 11.81
N GLY A 21 -9.02 -7.30 12.14
CA GLY A 21 -9.58 -8.46 12.83
C GLY A 21 -10.83 -9.01 12.15
N LYS A 22 -11.95 -9.12 12.88
CA LYS A 22 -13.24 -9.64 12.38
C LYS A 22 -14.24 -8.54 12.01
N THR A 23 -13.88 -7.26 12.11
CA THR A 23 -14.83 -6.15 11.98
C THR A 23 -15.14 -5.78 10.53
N GLN A 24 -14.36 -6.28 9.56
CA GLN A 24 -14.58 -6.11 8.12
C GLN A 24 -14.46 -7.45 7.35
N PRO A 25 -15.40 -8.38 7.57
CA PRO A 25 -15.41 -9.66 6.86
C PRO A 25 -15.86 -9.47 5.41
N VAL A 26 -15.21 -10.17 4.47
CA VAL A 26 -15.69 -10.26 3.07
C VAL A 26 -16.61 -11.46 2.85
N ALA A 27 -16.64 -12.38 3.81
CA ALA A 27 -17.52 -13.54 3.82
C ALA A 27 -17.97 -13.83 5.26
N SER A 28 -19.09 -14.56 5.43
CA SER A 28 -19.54 -14.99 6.77
C SER A 28 -18.42 -15.68 7.54
N ASN A 29 -18.29 -15.37 8.84
CA ASN A 29 -17.34 -16.04 9.72
C ASN A 29 -17.86 -17.40 10.23
N ASP A 30 -19.09 -17.78 9.88
CA ASP A 30 -19.76 -18.94 10.44
C ASP A 30 -19.29 -20.23 9.74
N THR A 31 -18.94 -20.15 8.46
CA THR A 31 -18.42 -21.30 7.69
C THR A 31 -16.89 -21.34 7.66
N ALA A 32 -16.32 -22.54 7.52
CA ALA A 32 -14.87 -22.71 7.41
C ALA A 32 -14.32 -22.01 6.16
N GLU A 33 -15.03 -22.10 5.05
CA GLU A 33 -14.71 -21.47 3.77
C GLU A 33 -14.77 -19.93 3.88
N GLY A 34 -15.75 -19.40 4.62
CA GLY A 34 -15.87 -17.97 4.86
C GLY A 34 -14.74 -17.42 5.74
N ARG A 35 -14.37 -18.13 6.81
CA ARG A 35 -13.19 -17.79 7.63
C ARG A 35 -11.89 -17.83 6.84
N GLN A 36 -11.75 -18.81 5.95
CA GLN A 36 -10.57 -18.89 5.08
C GLN A 36 -10.48 -17.69 4.13
N ARG A 37 -11.60 -17.26 3.54
CA ARG A 37 -11.67 -16.05 2.70
C ARG A 37 -11.37 -14.77 3.48
N ASN A 38 -11.66 -14.73 4.79
CA ASN A 38 -11.39 -13.57 5.64
C ASN A 38 -9.90 -13.44 6.05
N ARG A 39 -9.07 -14.48 5.89
CA ARG A 39 -7.61 -14.40 6.11
C ARG A 39 -6.91 -13.76 4.91
N ARG A 40 -7.11 -12.45 4.71
CA ARG A 40 -6.53 -11.69 3.59
C ARG A 40 -5.66 -10.53 4.08
N VAL A 41 -4.72 -10.14 3.24
CA VAL A 41 -3.91 -8.93 3.42
C VAL A 41 -4.25 -8.00 2.26
N GLU A 42 -4.53 -6.74 2.57
CA GLU A 42 -4.84 -5.70 1.59
C GLU A 42 -3.74 -4.64 1.63
N LEU A 43 -3.18 -4.31 0.46
CA LEU A 43 -2.17 -3.25 0.31
C LEU A 43 -2.82 -2.07 -0.41
N VAL A 44 -2.86 -0.93 0.26
CA VAL A 44 -3.30 0.33 -0.34
C VAL A 44 -2.08 1.23 -0.50
N VAL A 45 -1.80 1.66 -1.72
CA VAL A 45 -0.67 2.53 -2.06
C VAL A 45 -1.24 3.92 -2.38
N ASN A 46 -0.90 4.91 -1.57
CA ASN A 46 -1.35 6.30 -1.73
C ASN A 46 -0.12 7.22 -1.82
N GLY A 47 -0.02 8.00 -2.89
CA GLY A 47 1.07 8.96 -3.13
C GLY A 47 1.13 9.36 -4.60
N ASP A 48 1.81 10.47 -4.91
CA ASP A 48 2.15 10.79 -6.30
C ASP A 48 2.99 9.66 -6.89
N ALA A 49 2.64 9.21 -8.09
CA ALA A 49 3.26 8.06 -8.72
C ALA A 49 4.79 8.22 -8.76
N ILE A 50 5.53 7.26 -8.20
CA ILE A 50 6.99 7.19 -8.37
C ILE A 50 7.26 6.67 -9.78
N GLY A 51 7.31 7.63 -10.71
CA GLY A 51 7.81 7.48 -12.07
C GLY A 51 8.59 8.74 -12.40
N ASN A 52 9.91 8.66 -12.27
CA ASN A 52 10.82 9.56 -12.97
C ASN A 52 10.46 9.53 -14.47
N THR A 53 9.82 10.59 -14.97
CA THR A 53 10.06 11.06 -16.33
C THR A 53 10.89 12.33 -16.21
N SER A 54 12.20 12.15 -16.30
CA SER A 54 13.15 13.19 -16.64
C SER A 54 12.61 14.00 -17.82
N ALA A 55 12.30 15.27 -17.54
CA ALA A 55 12.46 16.33 -18.52
C ALA A 55 12.74 17.62 -17.74
N SER A 56 13.98 17.73 -17.27
CA SER A 56 14.61 19.02 -17.00
C SER A 56 14.61 19.86 -18.28
N ALA A 57 13.65 20.76 -18.44
CA ALA A 57 13.78 21.91 -19.33
C ALA A 57 14.03 23.14 -18.44
N GLY A 58 15.25 23.67 -18.51
CA GLY A 58 15.73 24.77 -17.68
C GLY A 58 14.90 26.07 -17.81
N PRO A 59 15.23 27.11 -17.02
CA PRO A 59 14.49 28.37 -17.05
C PRO A 59 14.67 29.05 -18.41
N VAL A 60 13.60 29.07 -19.22
CA VAL A 60 13.49 30.02 -20.33
C VAL A 60 13.22 31.39 -19.74
N ALA A 61 14.25 32.23 -19.70
CA ALA A 61 14.12 33.64 -19.40
C ALA A 61 13.11 34.28 -20.37
N GLN A 62 11.99 34.75 -19.84
CA GLN A 62 11.06 35.59 -20.59
C GLN A 62 11.45 37.05 -20.37
N ARG A 63 12.09 37.60 -21.42
CA ARG A 63 12.12 38.99 -21.89
C ARG A 63 12.74 40.06 -20.98
#